data_AF-A0A642UIT4-F1
#
_entry.id   AF-A0A642UIT4-F1
#
_cell.length_a   1.000
_cell.length_b   1.000
_cell.length_c   1.000
_cell.angle_alpha   90.00
_cell.angle_beta   90.00
_cell.angle_gamma   90.00
#
_symmetry.space_group_name_H-M   'P 1'
#
loop_
_entity.id
_entity.type
_entity.pdbx_description
1 polymer ?
#
loop_
_entity_poly.entity_id
_entity_poly.type
_entity_poly.pdbx_seq_one_letter_code
_entity_poly.pdbx_strand_id
1 'polypeptide(L)'
;MSAIVGGLACQRDSFLRSLKTTVTASTKYPLSKTTSGYAVELKDTVLFPEGGGQPCDHGTLTMSPNKTVAVDSVIRDKLKALHITKEPLDVGAEVVVAVNWRRRLDIMQQHTGQHLLSAVLDKHQLPTLSWSMGDTINYLEVERPLDDALVAKVSDEVNQAIFDALPIRVVTGDELDNVDTSKVPDDYDQAEGIIRVVTIGDLDANPCCGTHLANTSQIQSVALLHQTNVRGGHSRLHFVCGGRVASCLRDEHTTLKAVGAELSAPLDGLHDKAVQTNQLLKKSVARESALLKELAANEATRILATLATADAVYTYRADNDGQFFQALQRELTTHAKSHAFQLAEKTVVMINGEYANGLGGQVKIMGPRCEELAAKMKQTLSNIKGGGKGANFQGKIPKYLKGELEATLAWLQHL
;
A
#
# COMPACT_ATOMS: atom_id res chain seq x y z
N MET A 1 -32.09 -24.90 -24.90
CA MET A 1 -31.90 -24.24 -23.60
C MET A 1 -30.45 -23.86 -23.47
N SER A 2 -30.16 -22.71 -22.87
CA SER A 2 -28.79 -22.29 -22.52
C SER A 2 -28.30 -23.11 -21.32
N ALA A 3 -27.00 -23.38 -21.25
CA ALA A 3 -26.36 -23.93 -20.07
C ALA A 3 -26.48 -22.96 -18.89
N ILE A 4 -26.64 -23.51 -17.70
CA ILE A 4 -26.81 -22.73 -16.47
C ILE A 4 -25.52 -22.68 -15.65
N VAL A 5 -25.40 -21.68 -14.79
CA VAL A 5 -24.33 -21.56 -13.80
C VAL A 5 -24.36 -22.76 -12.85
N GLY A 6 -23.22 -23.43 -12.72
CA GLY A 6 -23.07 -24.74 -12.09
C GLY A 6 -22.87 -25.86 -13.13
N GLY A 7 -23.22 -25.62 -14.39
CA GLY A 7 -23.08 -26.58 -15.48
C GLY A 7 -22.55 -25.97 -16.77
N LEU A 8 -21.91 -24.80 -16.74
CA LEU A 8 -21.29 -24.18 -17.92
C LEU A 8 -20.10 -25.00 -18.43
N ALA A 9 -19.74 -24.87 -19.70
CA ALA A 9 -18.60 -25.59 -20.28
C ALA A 9 -17.29 -25.36 -19.50
N CYS A 10 -17.02 -24.13 -19.05
CA CYS A 10 -15.87 -23.82 -18.19
C CYS A 10 -15.91 -24.47 -16.79
N GLN A 11 -17.09 -24.84 -16.30
CA GLN A 11 -17.27 -25.51 -15.01
C GLN A 11 -17.23 -27.03 -15.13
N ARG A 12 -17.60 -27.58 -16.31
CA ARG A 12 -17.43 -29.00 -16.64
C ARG A 12 -15.98 -29.33 -16.98
N ASP A 13 -15.31 -28.45 -17.71
CA ASP A 13 -13.88 -28.53 -18.03
C ASP A 13 -13.24 -27.14 -17.93
N SER A 14 -12.51 -26.90 -16.84
CA SER A 14 -11.83 -25.62 -16.62
C SER A 14 -10.64 -25.37 -17.54
N PHE A 15 -10.15 -26.40 -18.24
CA PHE A 15 -9.06 -26.31 -19.22
C PHE A 15 -9.55 -26.08 -20.65
N LEU A 16 -10.86 -26.17 -20.90
CA LEU A 16 -11.44 -25.87 -22.20
C LEU A 16 -11.26 -24.38 -22.54
N ARG A 17 -10.43 -24.10 -23.54
CA ARG A 17 -10.02 -22.72 -23.89
C ARG A 17 -10.94 -22.05 -24.90
N SER A 18 -11.64 -22.83 -25.70
CA SER A 18 -12.53 -22.31 -26.74
C SER A 18 -13.70 -23.26 -26.99
N LEU A 19 -14.84 -22.70 -27.39
CA LEU A 19 -16.04 -23.45 -27.69
C LEU A 19 -16.80 -22.80 -28.84
N LYS A 20 -17.27 -23.62 -29.79
CA LYS A 20 -18.27 -23.19 -30.78
C LYS A 20 -19.65 -23.25 -30.13
N THR A 21 -20.37 -22.12 -30.13
CA THR A 21 -21.67 -21.96 -29.46
C THR A 21 -22.58 -21.04 -30.28
N THR A 22 -23.79 -20.79 -29.80
CA THR A 22 -24.81 -19.97 -30.48
C THR A 22 -25.27 -18.85 -29.57
N VAL A 23 -25.48 -17.66 -30.13
CA VAL A 23 -26.06 -16.52 -29.41
C VAL A 23 -27.56 -16.76 -29.19
N THR A 24 -28.00 -16.77 -27.94
CA THR A 24 -29.42 -17.00 -27.57
C THR A 24 -30.16 -15.70 -27.26
N ALA A 25 -29.46 -14.67 -26.79
CA ALA A 25 -29.99 -13.33 -26.61
C ALA A 25 -28.89 -12.27 -26.76
N SER A 26 -29.28 -11.06 -27.19
CA SER A 26 -28.42 -9.89 -27.23
C SER A 26 -29.28 -8.66 -26.93
N THR A 27 -29.20 -8.16 -25.69
CA THR A 27 -30.04 -7.06 -25.21
C THR A 27 -29.18 -5.86 -24.84
N LYS A 28 -29.73 -4.64 -24.93
CA LYS A 28 -29.01 -3.43 -24.50
C LYS A 28 -28.73 -3.49 -23.00
N TYR A 29 -27.50 -3.16 -22.62
CA TYR A 29 -27.05 -3.18 -21.23
C TYR A 29 -26.33 -1.86 -20.87
N PRO A 30 -26.68 -1.19 -19.76
CA PRO A 30 -26.03 0.05 -19.36
C PRO A 30 -24.62 -0.24 -18.80
N LEU A 31 -23.58 0.26 -19.46
CA LEU A 31 -22.19 0.17 -18.96
C LEU A 31 -21.86 1.28 -17.97
N SER A 32 -22.49 2.44 -18.14
CA SER A 32 -22.35 3.61 -17.27
C SER A 32 -23.61 4.49 -17.37
N LYS A 33 -23.63 5.62 -16.65
CA LYS A 33 -24.69 6.63 -16.80
C LYS A 33 -24.78 7.20 -18.23
N THR A 34 -23.72 7.12 -19.03
CA THR A 34 -23.61 7.77 -20.35
C THR A 34 -23.23 6.82 -21.47
N THR A 35 -22.97 5.54 -21.20
CA THR A 35 -22.51 4.56 -22.19
C THR A 35 -23.33 3.28 -22.09
N SER A 36 -23.78 2.79 -23.24
CA SER A 36 -24.53 1.53 -23.37
C SER A 36 -23.71 0.52 -24.17
N GLY A 37 -23.76 -0.73 -23.72
CA GLY A 37 -23.27 -1.90 -24.43
C GLY A 37 -24.39 -2.91 -24.59
N TYR A 38 -24.04 -4.19 -24.63
CA TYR A 38 -24.97 -5.30 -24.79
C TYR A 38 -24.65 -6.41 -23.79
N ALA A 39 -25.70 -7.05 -23.27
CA ALA A 39 -25.63 -8.28 -22.53
C ALA A 39 -25.98 -9.43 -23.49
N VAL A 40 -24.99 -10.27 -23.75
CA VAL A 40 -25.09 -11.37 -24.71
C VAL A 40 -25.18 -12.69 -23.95
N GLU A 41 -26.27 -13.43 -24.16
CA GLU A 41 -26.45 -14.78 -23.65
C GLU A 41 -26.01 -15.78 -24.74
N LEU A 42 -25.22 -16.77 -24.35
CA LEU A 42 -24.77 -17.84 -25.23
C LEU A 42 -25.43 -19.15 -24.79
N LYS A 43 -25.61 -20.08 -25.74
CA LYS A 43 -26.12 -21.42 -25.45
C LYS A 43 -25.24 -22.16 -24.43
N ASP A 44 -23.93 -21.94 -24.48
CA ASP A 44 -22.94 -22.39 -23.51
C ASP A 44 -21.68 -21.54 -23.66
N THR A 45 -20.82 -21.49 -22.64
CA THR A 45 -19.64 -20.61 -22.62
C THR A 45 -18.44 -21.19 -21.88
N VAL A 46 -17.26 -20.86 -22.40
CA VAL A 46 -15.97 -21.11 -21.72
C VAL A 46 -15.53 -19.92 -20.87
N LEU A 47 -16.30 -18.83 -20.78
CA LEU A 47 -15.99 -17.70 -19.92
C LEU A 47 -16.78 -17.84 -18.61
N PHE A 48 -16.06 -17.92 -17.49
CA PHE A 48 -16.70 -18.03 -16.18
C PHE A 48 -17.28 -16.67 -15.79
N PRO A 49 -18.57 -16.58 -15.42
CA PRO A 49 -19.11 -15.40 -14.77
C PRO A 49 -18.46 -15.24 -13.39
N GLU A 50 -18.49 -14.04 -12.80
CA GLU A 50 -18.05 -13.89 -11.41
C GLU A 50 -18.81 -14.80 -10.41
N GLY A 51 -18.15 -15.24 -9.33
CA GLY A 51 -18.78 -16.04 -8.28
C GLY A 51 -17.81 -16.68 -7.29
N GLY A 52 -18.24 -16.85 -6.04
CA GLY A 52 -17.46 -17.55 -5.00
C GLY A 52 -16.13 -16.86 -4.63
N GLY A 53 -16.03 -15.54 -4.83
CA GLY A 53 -14.78 -14.78 -4.66
C GLY A 53 -13.86 -14.81 -5.89
N GLN A 54 -14.17 -15.60 -6.91
CA GLN A 54 -13.45 -15.63 -8.17
C GLN A 54 -13.93 -14.52 -9.12
N PRO A 55 -13.02 -13.69 -9.66
CA PRO A 55 -13.38 -12.68 -10.65
C PRO A 55 -13.74 -13.32 -12.00
N CYS A 56 -14.53 -12.61 -12.81
CA CYS A 56 -14.93 -13.09 -14.13
C CYS A 56 -13.73 -13.25 -15.09
N ASP A 57 -13.91 -14.15 -16.06
CA ASP A 57 -12.99 -14.26 -17.18
C ASP A 57 -13.16 -13.14 -18.19
N HIS A 58 -12.06 -12.88 -18.91
CA HIS A 58 -12.08 -12.09 -20.12
C HIS A 58 -11.86 -13.01 -21.32
N GLY A 59 -12.26 -12.55 -22.50
CA GLY A 59 -12.12 -13.35 -23.71
C GLY A 59 -12.61 -12.65 -24.95
N THR A 60 -12.93 -13.44 -25.96
CA THR A 60 -13.43 -12.95 -27.25
C THR A 60 -14.55 -13.83 -27.79
N LEU A 61 -15.42 -13.24 -28.60
CA LEU A 61 -16.44 -13.89 -29.41
C LEU A 61 -16.12 -13.67 -30.88
N THR A 62 -15.79 -14.74 -31.60
CA THR A 62 -15.41 -14.68 -33.02
C THR A 62 -16.57 -15.21 -33.88
N MET A 63 -17.18 -14.35 -34.68
CA MET A 63 -18.27 -14.72 -35.61
C MET A 63 -17.72 -15.18 -36.96
N SER A 64 -16.65 -14.55 -37.42
CA SER A 64 -15.94 -14.86 -38.67
C SER A 64 -14.48 -14.39 -38.55
N PRO A 65 -13.57 -14.78 -39.48
CA PRO A 65 -12.16 -14.38 -39.42
C PRO A 65 -11.92 -12.86 -39.30
N ASN A 66 -12.88 -12.05 -39.76
CA ASN A 66 -12.79 -10.58 -39.76
C ASN A 66 -13.68 -9.91 -38.69
N LYS A 67 -14.44 -10.67 -37.89
CA LYS A 67 -15.35 -10.11 -36.88
C LYS A 67 -15.15 -10.82 -35.54
N THR A 68 -14.40 -10.16 -34.66
CA THR A 68 -14.13 -10.59 -33.28
C THR A 68 -14.52 -9.48 -32.31
N VAL A 69 -15.34 -9.81 -31.32
CA VAL A 69 -15.80 -8.89 -30.28
C VAL A 69 -15.11 -9.26 -28.96
N ALA A 70 -14.52 -8.28 -28.28
CA ALA A 70 -13.93 -8.49 -26.96
C ALA A 70 -15.01 -8.58 -25.87
N VAL A 71 -14.76 -9.44 -24.88
CA VAL A 71 -15.57 -9.60 -23.67
C VAL A 71 -14.68 -9.31 -22.48
N ASP A 72 -14.89 -8.16 -21.84
CA ASP A 72 -14.10 -7.72 -20.68
C ASP A 72 -14.81 -8.01 -19.35
N SER A 73 -16.07 -8.44 -19.40
CA SER A 73 -16.84 -8.79 -18.20
C SER A 73 -17.91 -9.83 -18.51
N VAL A 74 -18.07 -10.79 -17.61
CA VAL A 74 -19.16 -11.77 -17.63
C VAL A 74 -19.85 -11.74 -16.28
N ILE A 75 -21.14 -11.43 -16.28
CA ILE A 75 -21.94 -11.21 -15.07
C ILE A 75 -22.90 -12.39 -14.88
N ARG A 76 -23.07 -12.80 -13.64
CA ARG A 76 -24.09 -13.77 -13.24
C ARG A 76 -25.44 -13.06 -13.08
N ASP A 77 -26.45 -13.47 -13.86
CA ASP A 77 -27.86 -13.09 -13.65
C ASP A 77 -28.65 -14.36 -13.32
N LYS A 78 -28.88 -14.59 -12.02
CA LYS A 78 -29.41 -15.86 -11.48
C LYS A 78 -28.56 -17.05 -11.95
N LEU A 79 -29.14 -17.93 -12.76
CA LEU A 79 -28.47 -19.10 -13.34
C LEU A 79 -27.89 -18.84 -14.73
N LYS A 80 -27.90 -17.60 -15.22
CA LYS A 80 -27.41 -17.24 -16.56
C LYS A 80 -26.05 -16.54 -16.49
N ALA A 81 -25.24 -16.76 -17.54
CA ALA A 81 -24.01 -16.02 -17.78
C ALA A 81 -24.22 -14.98 -18.89
N LEU A 82 -24.11 -13.70 -18.54
CA LEU A 82 -24.28 -12.57 -19.44
C LEU A 82 -22.91 -11.99 -19.82
N HIS A 83 -22.59 -12.02 -21.11
CA HIS A 83 -21.33 -11.51 -21.63
C HIS A 83 -21.51 -10.04 -22.01
N ILE A 84 -20.74 -9.15 -21.39
CA ILE A 84 -20.87 -7.73 -21.60
C ILE A 84 -19.97 -7.30 -22.76
N THR A 85 -20.58 -6.80 -23.83
CA THR A 85 -19.90 -6.38 -25.07
C THR A 85 -20.23 -4.94 -25.43
N LYS A 86 -19.37 -4.30 -26.24
CA LYS A 86 -19.61 -2.96 -26.78
C LYS A 86 -20.54 -2.97 -28.00
N GLU A 87 -20.62 -4.11 -28.70
CA GLU A 87 -21.36 -4.29 -29.93
C GLU A 87 -22.39 -5.41 -29.77
N PRO A 88 -23.55 -5.33 -30.46
CA PRO A 88 -24.54 -6.39 -30.44
C PRO A 88 -24.06 -7.58 -31.26
N LEU A 89 -24.57 -8.76 -30.91
CA LEU A 89 -24.42 -9.95 -31.73
C LEU A 89 -25.80 -10.42 -32.22
N ASP A 90 -25.83 -10.97 -33.43
CA ASP A 90 -27.07 -11.46 -34.04
C ASP A 90 -27.55 -12.72 -33.31
N VAL A 91 -28.80 -12.70 -32.83
CA VAL A 91 -29.41 -13.86 -32.17
C VAL A 91 -29.52 -15.01 -33.17
N GLY A 92 -29.09 -16.19 -32.76
CA GLY A 92 -29.00 -17.38 -33.62
C GLY A 92 -27.66 -17.53 -34.37
N ALA A 93 -26.77 -16.52 -34.32
CA ALA A 93 -25.45 -16.63 -34.94
C ALA A 93 -24.57 -17.65 -34.20
N GLU A 94 -23.80 -18.43 -34.96
CA GLU A 94 -22.73 -19.25 -34.42
C GLU A 94 -21.49 -18.40 -34.14
N VAL A 95 -20.89 -18.60 -32.97
CA VAL A 95 -19.68 -17.91 -32.54
C VAL A 95 -18.70 -18.88 -31.91
N VAL A 96 -17.41 -18.60 -32.06
CA VAL A 96 -16.35 -19.25 -31.28
C VAL A 96 -16.02 -18.33 -30.11
N VAL A 97 -16.35 -18.77 -28.90
CA VAL A 97 -15.93 -18.10 -27.67
C VAL A 97 -14.56 -18.62 -27.26
N ALA A 98 -13.63 -17.73 -26.91
CA ALA A 98 -12.28 -18.08 -26.48
C ALA A 98 -11.90 -17.30 -25.21
N VAL A 99 -11.31 -17.99 -24.24
CA VAL A 99 -10.88 -17.39 -22.97
C VAL A 99 -9.48 -16.78 -23.08
N ASN A 100 -9.24 -15.68 -22.38
CA ASN A 100 -7.90 -15.22 -22.08
C ASN A 100 -7.22 -16.24 -21.13
N TRP A 101 -6.53 -17.21 -21.71
CA TRP A 101 -5.97 -18.34 -20.98
C TRP A 101 -4.97 -17.92 -19.90
N ARG A 102 -4.17 -16.87 -20.14
CA ARG A 102 -3.21 -16.38 -19.14
C ARG A 102 -3.91 -15.89 -17.88
N ARG A 103 -5.02 -15.14 -18.04
CA ARG A 103 -5.85 -14.68 -16.93
C ARG A 103 -6.55 -15.85 -16.24
N ARG A 104 -7.17 -16.75 -17.00
CA ARG A 104 -7.85 -17.94 -16.46
C ARG A 104 -6.92 -18.79 -15.60
N LEU A 105 -5.73 -19.10 -16.11
CA LEU A 105 -4.77 -19.93 -15.39
C LEU A 105 -4.31 -19.26 -14.09
N ASP A 106 -4.03 -17.95 -14.11
CA ASP A 106 -3.69 -17.19 -12.91
C ASP A 106 -4.80 -17.27 -11.85
N ILE A 107 -6.06 -17.03 -12.27
CA ILE A 107 -7.24 -17.13 -11.40
C ILE A 107 -7.38 -18.54 -10.82
N MET A 108 -7.26 -19.59 -11.64
CA MET A 108 -7.33 -20.99 -11.18
C MET A 108 -6.23 -21.31 -10.17
N GLN A 109 -5.01 -20.78 -10.35
CA GLN A 109 -3.91 -20.94 -9.40
C GLN A 109 -4.22 -20.25 -8.06
N GLN A 110 -4.74 -19.02 -8.09
CA GLN A 110 -5.10 -18.29 -6.87
C GLN A 110 -6.24 -19.00 -6.12
N HIS A 111 -7.29 -19.40 -6.85
CA HIS A 111 -8.46 -20.03 -6.24
C HIS A 111 -8.12 -21.40 -5.67
N THR A 112 -7.46 -22.27 -6.43
CA THR A 112 -7.05 -23.58 -5.93
C THR A 112 -6.05 -23.45 -4.77
N GLY A 113 -5.10 -22.52 -4.85
CA GLY A 113 -4.16 -22.26 -3.76
C GLY A 113 -4.83 -21.77 -2.49
N GLN A 114 -5.92 -21.00 -2.60
CA GLN A 114 -6.72 -20.60 -1.44
C GLN A 114 -7.39 -21.82 -0.79
N HIS A 115 -8.05 -22.71 -1.55
CA HIS A 115 -8.67 -23.91 -0.98
C HIS A 115 -7.63 -24.78 -0.27
N LEU A 116 -6.48 -24.98 -0.89
CA LEU A 116 -5.39 -25.75 -0.29
C LEU A 116 -4.88 -25.11 1.01
N LEU A 117 -4.69 -23.78 1.02
CA LEU A 117 -4.24 -23.05 2.21
C LEU A 117 -5.29 -23.12 3.33
N SER A 118 -6.57 -22.95 3.02
CA SER A 118 -7.66 -23.09 3.99
C SER A 118 -7.71 -24.50 4.59
N ALA A 119 -7.60 -25.54 3.77
CA ALA A 119 -7.60 -26.92 4.25
C ALA A 119 -6.42 -27.24 5.19
N VAL A 120 -5.25 -26.64 4.93
CA VAL A 120 -4.09 -26.74 5.85
C VAL A 120 -4.35 -25.95 7.14
N LEU A 121 -4.86 -24.73 7.06
CA LEU A 121 -5.17 -23.92 8.25
C LEU A 121 -6.24 -24.56 9.16
N ASP A 122 -7.23 -25.23 8.57
CA ASP A 122 -8.27 -25.95 9.32
C ASP A 122 -7.67 -27.04 10.22
N LYS A 123 -6.58 -27.71 9.81
CA LYS A 123 -5.84 -28.66 10.65
C LYS A 123 -5.22 -28.04 11.90
N HIS A 124 -5.00 -26.73 11.88
CA HIS A 124 -4.47 -25.93 12.99
C HIS A 124 -5.57 -25.16 13.73
N GLN A 125 -6.84 -25.55 13.54
CA GLN A 125 -8.02 -24.91 14.16
C GLN A 125 -8.10 -23.41 13.84
N LEU A 126 -7.76 -23.06 12.60
CA LEU A 126 -7.80 -21.69 12.09
C LEU A 126 -8.73 -21.63 10.86
N PRO A 127 -10.05 -21.79 11.07
CA PRO A 127 -10.99 -21.77 9.97
C PRO A 127 -10.92 -20.45 9.19
N THR A 128 -11.05 -20.56 7.86
CA THR A 128 -11.12 -19.39 7.00
C THR A 128 -12.48 -18.72 7.15
N LEU A 129 -12.48 -17.48 7.66
CA LEU A 129 -13.69 -16.68 7.88
C LEU A 129 -14.16 -15.98 6.60
N SER A 130 -13.20 -15.49 5.82
CA SER A 130 -13.44 -14.88 4.51
C SER A 130 -12.15 -14.87 3.70
N TRP A 131 -12.25 -14.61 2.41
CA TRP A 131 -11.08 -14.42 1.56
C TRP A 131 -11.37 -13.41 0.44
N SER A 132 -10.31 -12.94 -0.19
CA SER A 132 -10.41 -12.07 -1.36
C SER A 132 -9.26 -12.35 -2.32
N MET A 133 -9.59 -12.42 -3.60
CA MET A 133 -8.64 -12.47 -4.70
C MET A 133 -8.38 -11.06 -5.22
N GLY A 134 -7.24 -10.48 -4.85
CA GLY A 134 -6.80 -9.21 -5.42
C GLY A 134 -6.17 -9.39 -6.80
N ASP A 135 -5.87 -8.28 -7.48
CA ASP A 135 -5.19 -8.30 -8.78
C ASP A 135 -3.76 -8.84 -8.68
N THR A 136 -3.08 -8.57 -7.56
CA THR A 136 -1.70 -9.03 -7.30
C THR A 136 -1.64 -9.92 -6.07
N ILE A 137 -2.14 -9.46 -4.93
CA ILE A 137 -2.05 -10.16 -3.64
C ILE A 137 -3.44 -10.59 -3.19
N ASN A 138 -3.56 -11.83 -2.73
CA ASN A 138 -4.77 -12.34 -2.10
C ASN A 138 -4.65 -12.21 -0.58
N TYR A 139 -5.78 -12.28 0.11
CA TYR A 139 -5.78 -12.52 1.55
C TYR A 139 -6.89 -13.48 1.95
N LEU A 140 -6.67 -14.19 3.05
CA LEU A 140 -7.72 -14.85 3.81
C LEU A 140 -7.75 -14.29 5.22
N GLU A 141 -8.92 -14.32 5.86
CA GLU A 141 -9.13 -13.87 7.22
C GLU A 141 -9.31 -15.06 8.16
N VAL A 142 -8.60 -15.02 9.29
CA VAL A 142 -8.64 -16.00 10.38
C VAL A 142 -8.91 -15.30 11.71
N GLU A 143 -9.41 -16.05 12.70
CA GLU A 143 -9.85 -15.50 13.99
C GLU A 143 -8.74 -14.86 14.83
N ARG A 144 -7.47 -15.18 14.56
CA ARG A 144 -6.31 -14.64 15.27
C ARG A 144 -5.06 -14.58 14.39
N PRO A 145 -4.07 -13.72 14.70
CA PRO A 145 -2.78 -13.75 14.03
C PRO A 145 -2.05 -15.08 14.28
N LEU A 146 -1.30 -15.51 13.27
CA LEU A 146 -0.34 -16.60 13.36
C LEU A 146 1.01 -16.02 13.80
N ASP A 147 1.73 -16.72 14.67
CA ASP A 147 3.14 -16.41 14.92
C ASP A 147 4.02 -16.90 13.76
N ASP A 148 5.26 -16.42 13.72
CA ASP A 148 6.20 -16.71 12.62
C ASP A 148 6.48 -18.22 12.47
N ALA A 149 6.49 -18.97 13.58
CA ALA A 149 6.72 -20.41 13.56
C ALA A 149 5.56 -21.16 12.90
N LEU A 150 4.32 -20.77 13.22
CA LEU A 150 3.13 -21.33 12.61
C LEU A 150 2.99 -20.92 11.14
N VAL A 151 3.33 -19.68 10.78
CA VAL A 151 3.37 -19.25 9.37
C VAL A 151 4.34 -20.12 8.57
N ALA A 152 5.56 -20.34 9.07
CA ALA A 152 6.55 -21.20 8.41
C ALA A 152 6.02 -22.63 8.25
N LYS A 153 5.45 -23.21 9.32
CA LYS A 153 4.89 -24.56 9.30
C LYS A 153 3.75 -24.71 8.27
N VAL A 154 2.81 -23.78 8.24
CA VAL A 154 1.71 -23.77 7.27
C VAL A 154 2.23 -23.63 5.84
N SER A 155 3.23 -22.75 5.63
CA SER A 155 3.88 -22.59 4.33
C SER A 155 4.51 -23.90 3.84
N ASP A 156 5.23 -24.62 4.71
CA ASP A 156 5.85 -25.90 4.37
C ASP A 156 4.80 -26.98 4.08
N GLU A 157 3.75 -27.10 4.90
CA GLU A 157 2.68 -28.07 4.70
C GLU A 157 1.90 -27.84 3.40
N VAL A 158 1.59 -26.58 3.05
CA VAL A 158 0.93 -26.24 1.78
C VAL A 158 1.82 -26.59 0.60
N ASN A 159 3.10 -26.20 0.62
CA ASN A 159 4.01 -26.47 -0.49
C ASN A 159 4.37 -27.96 -0.59
N GLN A 160 4.34 -28.72 0.51
CA GLN A 160 4.44 -30.17 0.49
C GLN A 160 3.22 -30.80 -0.20
N ALA A 161 2.00 -30.36 0.12
CA ALA A 161 0.81 -30.86 -0.56
C ALA A 161 0.77 -30.49 -2.06
N ILE A 162 1.41 -29.39 -2.47
CA ILE A 162 1.66 -29.05 -3.89
C ILE A 162 2.61 -30.07 -4.52
N PHE A 163 3.72 -30.37 -3.83
CA PHE A 163 4.70 -31.36 -4.29
C PHE A 163 4.09 -32.76 -4.46
N ASP A 164 3.19 -33.14 -3.55
CA ASP A 164 2.51 -34.44 -3.57
C ASP A 164 1.49 -34.60 -4.72
N ALA A 165 1.22 -33.53 -5.48
CA ALA A 165 0.37 -33.52 -6.67
C ALA A 165 -1.03 -34.13 -6.45
N LEU A 166 -1.65 -33.80 -5.31
CA LEU A 166 -2.98 -34.29 -4.92
C LEU A 166 -4.02 -34.02 -6.03
N PRO A 167 -4.85 -35.01 -6.39
CA PRO A 167 -5.84 -34.86 -7.44
C PRO A 167 -6.95 -33.89 -7.02
N ILE A 168 -7.40 -33.05 -7.94
CA ILE A 168 -8.54 -32.17 -7.73
C ILE A 168 -9.70 -32.67 -8.55
N ARG A 169 -10.86 -32.88 -7.90
CA ARG A 169 -12.07 -33.38 -8.57
C ARG A 169 -13.25 -32.50 -8.25
N VAL A 170 -14.15 -32.40 -9.22
CA VAL A 170 -15.44 -31.74 -9.08
C VAL A 170 -16.50 -32.83 -9.05
N VAL A 171 -17.31 -32.86 -8.00
CA VAL A 171 -18.45 -33.77 -7.85
C VAL A 171 -19.76 -32.97 -7.86
N THR A 172 -20.82 -33.56 -8.41
CA THR A 172 -22.14 -32.93 -8.59
C THR A 172 -23.25 -33.97 -8.48
N GLY A 173 -24.46 -33.54 -8.12
CA GLY A 173 -25.65 -34.43 -8.12
C GLY A 173 -25.58 -35.53 -7.07
N ASP A 174 -25.95 -36.75 -7.44
CA ASP A 174 -26.07 -37.92 -6.54
C ASP A 174 -24.74 -38.31 -5.86
N GLU A 175 -23.60 -37.82 -6.34
CA GLU A 175 -22.28 -38.02 -5.69
C GLU A 175 -22.10 -37.16 -4.41
N LEU A 176 -23.07 -36.31 -4.07
CA LEU A 176 -23.04 -35.39 -2.92
C LEU A 176 -23.59 -35.98 -1.61
N ASP A 177 -24.11 -37.21 -1.60
CA ASP A 177 -24.83 -37.80 -0.44
C ASP A 177 -24.05 -37.79 0.90
N ASN A 178 -22.73 -37.59 0.87
CA ASN A 178 -21.87 -37.53 2.05
C ASN A 178 -21.10 -36.20 2.21
N VAL A 179 -21.48 -35.13 1.51
CA VAL A 179 -20.78 -33.84 1.57
C VAL A 179 -21.60 -32.76 2.28
N ASP A 180 -20.96 -32.03 3.18
CA ASP A 180 -21.55 -30.86 3.82
C ASP A 180 -21.74 -29.71 2.81
N THR A 181 -23.00 -29.42 2.47
CA THR A 181 -23.40 -28.31 1.60
C THR A 181 -23.86 -27.06 2.35
N SER A 182 -23.66 -26.99 3.69
CA SER A 182 -24.08 -25.86 4.52
C SER A 182 -23.47 -24.51 4.12
N LYS A 183 -22.32 -24.53 3.42
CA LYS A 183 -21.62 -23.34 2.93
C LYS A 183 -22.15 -22.81 1.58
N VAL A 184 -23.18 -23.42 1.00
CA VAL A 184 -23.83 -22.90 -0.23
C VAL A 184 -24.62 -21.62 0.12
N PRO A 185 -24.43 -20.50 -0.62
CA PRO A 185 -25.16 -19.26 -0.36
C PRO A 185 -26.69 -19.40 -0.45
N ASP A 186 -27.42 -18.70 0.43
CA ASP A 186 -28.88 -18.71 0.48
C ASP A 186 -29.54 -18.16 -0.80
N ASP A 187 -28.83 -17.32 -1.57
CA ASP A 187 -29.32 -16.75 -2.83
C ASP A 187 -29.18 -17.70 -4.03
N TYR A 188 -28.56 -18.86 -3.84
CA TYR A 188 -28.43 -19.88 -4.89
C TYR A 188 -29.70 -20.72 -4.97
N ASP A 189 -30.29 -20.78 -6.16
CA ASP A 189 -31.44 -21.64 -6.44
C ASP A 189 -30.99 -23.10 -6.46
N GLN A 190 -31.09 -23.78 -5.32
CA GLN A 190 -30.71 -25.20 -5.18
C GLN A 190 -31.69 -26.15 -5.87
N ALA A 191 -32.92 -25.71 -6.18
CA ALA A 191 -33.92 -26.55 -6.82
C ALA A 191 -33.65 -26.68 -8.32
N GLU A 192 -33.20 -25.60 -8.96
CA GLU A 192 -32.94 -25.54 -10.41
C GLU A 192 -31.44 -25.48 -10.77
N GLY A 193 -30.57 -25.20 -9.79
CA GLY A 193 -29.12 -25.09 -9.93
C GLY A 193 -28.38 -26.43 -9.79
N ILE A 194 -27.08 -26.40 -10.11
CA ILE A 194 -26.16 -27.54 -9.94
C ILE A 194 -25.18 -27.21 -8.83
N ILE A 195 -25.34 -27.86 -7.68
CA ILE A 195 -24.36 -27.80 -6.58
C ILE A 195 -23.09 -28.54 -7.02
N ARG A 196 -21.95 -27.86 -6.86
CA ARG A 196 -20.62 -28.39 -7.16
C ARG A 196 -19.79 -28.41 -5.89
N VAL A 197 -19.17 -29.54 -5.61
CA VAL A 197 -18.16 -29.66 -4.56
C VAL A 197 -16.82 -29.92 -5.22
N VAL A 198 -15.82 -29.16 -4.79
CA VAL A 198 -14.43 -29.34 -5.20
C VAL A 198 -13.72 -30.08 -4.09
N THR A 199 -13.01 -31.15 -4.47
CA THR A 199 -12.21 -31.97 -3.55
C THR A 199 -10.74 -31.82 -3.89
N ILE A 200 -9.88 -31.83 -2.87
CA ILE A 200 -8.42 -31.85 -3.02
C ILE A 200 -7.90 -33.10 -2.32
N GLY A 201 -7.69 -34.19 -3.07
CA GLY A 201 -7.44 -35.51 -2.48
C GLY A 201 -8.44 -35.83 -1.37
N ASP A 202 -7.94 -36.33 -0.24
CA ASP A 202 -8.71 -36.52 0.99
C ASP A 202 -8.54 -35.34 1.97
N LEU A 203 -7.88 -34.26 1.54
CA LEU A 203 -7.50 -33.13 2.36
C LEU A 203 -8.66 -32.15 2.57
N ASP A 204 -9.46 -31.96 1.53
CA ASP A 204 -10.51 -30.95 1.49
C ASP A 204 -11.68 -31.36 0.61
N ALA A 205 -12.88 -30.93 1.00
CA ALA A 205 -14.10 -31.04 0.21
C ALA A 205 -15.01 -29.84 0.53
N ASN A 206 -15.08 -28.86 -0.37
CA ASN A 206 -15.88 -27.65 -0.16
C ASN A 206 -16.81 -27.36 -1.35
N PRO A 207 -18.05 -26.91 -1.09
CA PRO A 207 -18.92 -26.35 -2.13
C PRO A 207 -18.24 -25.16 -2.81
N CYS A 208 -18.05 -25.24 -4.13
CA CYS A 208 -17.44 -24.16 -4.90
C CYS A 208 -17.91 -24.13 -6.36
N CYS A 209 -18.32 -22.95 -6.83
CA CYS A 209 -18.75 -22.74 -8.20
C CYS A 209 -17.62 -22.36 -9.16
N GLY A 210 -16.40 -22.11 -8.65
CA GLY A 210 -15.26 -21.61 -9.43
C GLY A 210 -14.59 -22.63 -10.36
N THR A 211 -13.58 -22.15 -11.09
CA THR A 211 -12.72 -22.97 -11.94
C THR A 211 -11.47 -23.38 -11.19
N HIS A 212 -11.10 -24.67 -11.26
CA HIS A 212 -9.99 -25.23 -10.49
C HIS A 212 -9.00 -25.99 -11.36
N LEU A 213 -7.76 -26.06 -10.88
CA LEU A 213 -6.71 -26.87 -11.47
C LEU A 213 -7.05 -28.37 -11.38
N ALA A 214 -6.33 -29.22 -12.11
CA ALA A 214 -6.56 -30.67 -12.13
C ALA A 214 -5.82 -31.40 -10.99
N ASN A 215 -4.75 -30.80 -10.46
CA ASN A 215 -4.04 -31.26 -9.27
C ASN A 215 -3.29 -30.10 -8.60
N THR A 216 -2.82 -30.31 -7.37
CA THR A 216 -2.14 -29.27 -6.59
C THR A 216 -0.78 -28.86 -7.15
N SER A 217 -0.07 -29.72 -7.89
CA SER A 217 1.25 -29.38 -8.45
C SER A 217 1.18 -28.27 -9.50
N GLN A 218 0.02 -28.09 -10.14
CA GLN A 218 -0.22 -26.99 -11.09
C GLN A 218 -0.33 -25.61 -10.42
N ILE A 219 -0.49 -25.56 -9.08
CA ILE A 219 -0.35 -24.32 -8.30
C ILE A 219 1.10 -23.82 -8.38
N GLN A 220 2.06 -24.72 -8.55
CA GLN A 220 3.51 -24.50 -8.57
C GLN A 220 4.10 -24.12 -7.22
N SER A 221 3.61 -23.05 -6.59
CA SER A 221 4.04 -22.63 -5.25
C SER A 221 3.02 -21.70 -4.62
N VAL A 222 3.03 -21.64 -3.30
CA VAL A 222 2.31 -20.63 -2.51
C VAL A 222 3.33 -19.92 -1.62
N ALA A 223 3.31 -18.59 -1.64
CA ALA A 223 4.09 -17.77 -0.73
C ALA A 223 3.15 -17.04 0.23
N LEU A 224 3.37 -17.24 1.53
CA LEU A 224 2.76 -16.44 2.59
C LEU A 224 3.59 -15.17 2.77
N LEU A 225 2.91 -14.03 2.81
CA LEU A 225 3.53 -12.72 2.87
C LEU A 225 3.39 -12.16 4.30
N HIS A 226 2.86 -10.95 4.42
CA HIS A 226 2.62 -10.30 5.70
C HIS A 226 1.21 -10.59 6.23
N GLN A 227 1.00 -10.27 7.50
CA GLN A 227 -0.31 -10.29 8.13
C GLN A 227 -0.77 -8.88 8.49
N THR A 228 -2.06 -8.60 8.38
CA THR A 228 -2.65 -7.34 8.84
C THR A 228 -3.79 -7.61 9.82
N ASN A 229 -3.73 -7.00 11.01
CA ASN A 229 -4.79 -7.10 12.01
C ASN A 229 -6.06 -6.38 11.53
N VAL A 230 -7.22 -6.97 11.79
CA VAL A 230 -8.53 -6.36 11.52
C VAL A 230 -9.39 -6.35 12.78
N ARG A 231 -10.60 -5.77 12.68
CA ARG A 231 -11.51 -5.62 13.84
C ARG A 231 -11.87 -6.98 14.42
N GLY A 232 -12.02 -7.06 15.74
CA GLY A 232 -12.38 -8.30 16.44
C GLY A 232 -11.20 -9.20 16.81
N GLY A 233 -9.96 -8.78 16.57
CA GLY A 233 -8.77 -9.59 16.87
C GLY A 233 -8.38 -10.55 15.75
N HIS A 234 -9.15 -10.59 14.67
CA HIS A 234 -8.87 -11.36 13.48
C HIS A 234 -7.62 -10.85 12.74
N SER A 235 -7.04 -11.72 11.93
CA SER A 235 -5.88 -11.42 11.10
C SER A 235 -6.15 -11.77 9.64
N ARG A 236 -5.71 -10.90 8.74
CA ARG A 236 -5.64 -11.20 7.31
C ARG A 236 -4.25 -11.68 6.97
N LEU A 237 -4.14 -12.94 6.56
CA LEU A 237 -2.93 -13.53 6.02
C LEU A 237 -2.87 -13.30 4.52
N HIS A 238 -1.88 -12.52 4.07
CA HIS A 238 -1.70 -12.23 2.65
C HIS A 238 -0.88 -13.32 1.98
N PHE A 239 -1.26 -13.71 0.76
CA PHE A 239 -0.58 -14.77 0.03
C PHE A 239 -0.68 -14.58 -1.49
N VAL A 240 0.23 -15.25 -2.20
CA VAL A 240 0.24 -15.32 -3.67
C VAL A 240 0.54 -16.75 -4.13
N CYS A 241 -0.02 -17.13 -5.27
CA CYS A 241 0.15 -18.48 -5.85
C CYS A 241 0.77 -18.42 -7.25
N GLY A 242 1.48 -19.48 -7.64
CA GLY A 242 1.92 -19.73 -9.01
C GLY A 242 2.73 -18.60 -9.64
N GLY A 243 2.31 -18.13 -10.81
CA GLY A 243 3.02 -17.08 -11.55
C GLY A 243 3.19 -15.76 -10.77
N ARG A 244 2.33 -15.50 -9.79
CA ARG A 244 2.43 -14.33 -8.91
C ARG A 244 3.58 -14.45 -7.91
N VAL A 245 3.92 -15.66 -7.45
CA VAL A 245 5.10 -15.90 -6.59
C VAL A 245 6.38 -15.52 -7.33
N ALA A 246 6.53 -15.99 -8.56
CA ALA A 246 7.69 -15.68 -9.40
C ALA A 246 7.80 -14.18 -9.72
N SER A 247 6.67 -13.49 -9.85
CA SER A 247 6.62 -12.04 -10.06
C SER A 247 7.02 -11.29 -8.79
N CYS A 248 6.45 -11.66 -7.64
CA CYS A 248 6.79 -11.10 -6.33
C CYS A 248 8.29 -11.22 -6.04
N LEU A 249 8.86 -12.41 -6.22
CA LEU A 249 10.29 -12.67 -6.01
C LEU A 249 11.17 -11.77 -6.90
N ARG A 250 10.76 -11.55 -8.15
CA ARG A 250 11.50 -10.67 -9.08
C ARG A 250 11.46 -9.21 -8.63
N ASP A 251 10.30 -8.74 -8.20
CA ASP A 251 10.11 -7.36 -7.74
C ASP A 251 10.86 -7.10 -6.42
N GLU A 252 10.80 -8.05 -5.49
CA GLU A 252 11.58 -8.03 -4.25
C GLU A 252 13.09 -8.04 -4.54
N HIS A 253 13.56 -8.94 -5.40
CA HIS A 253 14.97 -8.99 -5.78
C HIS A 253 15.45 -7.69 -6.43
N THR A 254 14.63 -7.11 -7.31
CA THR A 254 14.94 -5.82 -7.97
C THR A 254 15.04 -4.69 -6.93
N THR A 255 14.11 -4.66 -5.99
CA THR A 255 14.08 -3.68 -4.90
C THR A 255 15.30 -3.83 -3.99
N LEU A 256 15.59 -5.04 -3.53
CA LEU A 256 16.74 -5.31 -2.66
C LEU A 256 18.06 -4.99 -3.35
N LYS A 257 18.18 -5.26 -4.66
CA LYS A 257 19.36 -4.89 -5.45
C LYS A 257 19.55 -3.38 -5.54
N ALA A 258 18.46 -2.62 -5.74
CA ALA A 258 18.51 -1.17 -5.76
C ALA A 258 18.94 -0.61 -4.38
N VAL A 259 18.36 -1.11 -3.29
CA VAL A 259 18.75 -0.71 -1.93
C VAL A 259 20.20 -1.09 -1.63
N GLY A 260 20.66 -2.26 -2.08
CA GLY A 260 22.07 -2.67 -1.98
C GLY A 260 23.03 -1.74 -2.69
N ALA A 261 22.66 -1.21 -3.87
CA ALA A 261 23.45 -0.21 -4.57
C ALA A 261 23.53 1.11 -3.79
N GLU A 262 22.40 1.61 -3.28
CA GLU A 262 22.34 2.84 -2.47
C GLU A 262 23.17 2.74 -1.18
N LEU A 263 23.11 1.60 -0.50
CA LEU A 263 23.86 1.37 0.75
C LEU A 263 25.30 0.88 0.51
N SER A 264 25.68 0.64 -0.75
CA SER A 264 26.96 0.02 -1.11
C SER A 264 27.22 -1.29 -0.35
N ALA A 265 26.24 -2.19 -0.36
CA ALA A 265 26.29 -3.48 0.32
C ALA A 265 25.76 -4.64 -0.54
N PRO A 266 26.32 -5.85 -0.38
CA PRO A 266 25.77 -7.05 -0.97
C PRO A 266 24.43 -7.41 -0.30
N LEU A 267 23.63 -8.25 -0.98
CA LEU A 267 22.27 -8.61 -0.52
C LEU A 267 22.27 -9.35 0.82
N ASP A 268 23.24 -10.23 1.05
CA ASP A 268 23.41 -11.03 2.28
C ASP A 268 23.89 -10.20 3.48
N GLY A 269 24.48 -9.03 3.27
CA GLY A 269 24.89 -8.08 4.30
C GLY A 269 24.01 -6.83 4.40
N LEU A 270 22.89 -6.77 3.67
CA LEU A 270 22.14 -5.54 3.48
C LEU A 270 21.53 -5.00 4.78
N HIS A 271 20.96 -5.90 5.60
CA HIS A 271 20.41 -5.56 6.89
C HIS A 271 21.45 -4.92 7.82
N ASP A 272 22.61 -5.56 7.94
CA ASP A 272 23.68 -5.10 8.83
C ASP A 272 24.23 -3.74 8.37
N LYS A 273 24.33 -3.54 7.05
CA LYS A 273 24.71 -2.25 6.49
C LYS A 273 23.67 -1.17 6.82
N ALA A 274 22.37 -1.47 6.70
CA ALA A 274 21.31 -0.55 7.04
C ALA A 274 21.36 -0.16 8.54
N VAL A 275 21.57 -1.13 9.43
CA VAL A 275 21.77 -0.89 10.86
C VAL A 275 22.99 -0.02 11.11
N GLN A 276 24.13 -0.31 10.48
CA GLN A 276 25.36 0.47 10.60
C GLN A 276 25.15 1.92 10.15
N THR A 277 24.54 2.14 8.99
CA THR A 277 24.25 3.48 8.46
C THR A 277 23.34 4.26 9.41
N ASN A 278 22.30 3.64 9.97
CA ASN A 278 21.42 4.29 10.94
C ASN A 278 22.16 4.66 12.24
N GLN A 279 23.05 3.78 12.73
CA GLN A 279 23.88 4.09 13.90
C GLN A 279 24.85 5.25 13.62
N LEU A 280 25.47 5.29 12.44
CA LEU A 280 26.34 6.39 12.02
C LEU A 280 25.57 7.71 11.93
N LEU A 281 24.35 7.69 11.36
CA LEU A 281 23.47 8.86 11.31
C LEU A 281 23.15 9.38 12.71
N LYS A 282 22.74 8.50 13.64
CA LYS A 282 22.48 8.88 15.03
C LYS A 282 23.70 9.51 15.71
N LYS A 283 24.90 8.94 15.50
CA LYS A 283 26.15 9.50 16.02
C LYS A 283 26.47 10.86 15.40
N SER A 284 26.23 11.02 14.10
CA SER A 284 26.45 12.30 13.39
C SER A 284 25.53 13.39 13.93
N VAL A 285 24.24 13.11 14.08
CA VAL A 285 23.26 14.05 14.64
C VAL A 285 23.61 14.42 16.09
N ALA A 286 24.03 13.44 16.91
CA ALA A 286 24.47 13.71 18.28
C ALA A 286 25.72 14.61 18.32
N ARG A 287 26.71 14.35 17.44
CA ARG A 287 27.91 15.16 17.31
C ARG A 287 27.58 16.59 16.85
N GLU A 288 26.71 16.74 15.86
CA GLU A 288 26.23 18.03 15.38
C GLU A 288 25.57 18.83 16.51
N SER A 289 24.69 18.20 17.28
CA SER A 289 24.05 18.84 18.44
C SER A 289 25.07 19.28 19.50
N ALA A 290 26.09 18.46 19.79
CA ALA A 290 27.16 18.82 20.72
C ALA A 290 28.00 20.02 20.22
N LEU A 291 28.37 20.02 18.94
CA LEU A 291 29.12 21.13 18.32
C LEU A 291 28.28 22.42 18.27
N LEU A 292 26.98 22.32 17.98
CA LEU A 292 26.06 23.46 18.03
C LEU A 292 25.99 24.05 19.44
N LYS A 293 26.01 23.21 20.48
CA LYS A 293 26.05 23.66 21.88
C LYS A 293 27.37 24.37 22.22
N GLU A 294 28.52 23.82 21.82
CA GLU A 294 29.81 24.46 22.04
C GLU A 294 29.89 25.83 21.32
N LEU A 295 29.44 25.88 20.07
CA LEU A 295 29.38 27.13 19.30
C LEU A 295 28.44 28.15 19.96
N ALA A 296 27.31 27.70 20.50
CA ALA A 296 26.36 28.53 21.22
C ALA A 296 26.97 29.10 22.53
N ALA A 297 27.77 28.32 23.25
CA ALA A 297 28.46 28.77 24.46
C ALA A 297 29.53 29.84 24.15
N ASN A 298 30.29 29.64 23.07
CA ASN A 298 31.27 30.63 22.61
C ASN A 298 30.60 31.93 22.19
N GLU A 299 29.50 31.83 21.44
CA GLU A 299 28.72 32.99 21.01
C GLU A 299 28.04 33.71 22.19
N ALA A 300 27.54 32.96 23.17
CA ALA A 300 27.00 33.52 24.41
C ALA A 300 28.07 34.33 25.16
N THR A 301 29.29 33.81 25.25
CA THR A 301 30.42 34.51 25.89
C THR A 301 30.75 35.81 25.16
N ARG A 302 30.79 35.78 23.82
CA ARG A 302 31.01 36.98 22.99
C ARG A 302 29.91 38.02 23.20
N ILE A 303 28.64 37.59 23.19
CA ILE A 303 27.47 38.45 23.42
C ILE A 303 27.55 39.12 24.79
N LEU A 304 27.83 38.36 25.85
CA LEU A 304 27.92 38.90 27.21
C LEU A 304 29.08 39.91 27.34
N ALA A 305 30.22 39.64 26.70
CA ALA A 305 31.34 40.59 26.66
C ALA A 305 30.94 41.91 25.97
N THR A 306 30.19 41.87 24.87
CA THR A 306 29.67 43.09 24.22
C THR A 306 28.65 43.82 25.11
N LEU A 307 27.74 43.08 25.75
CA LEU A 307 26.71 43.66 26.64
C LEU A 307 27.27 44.25 27.94
N ALA A 308 28.54 43.98 28.27
CA ALA A 308 29.22 44.64 29.38
C ALA A 308 29.39 46.16 29.13
N THR A 309 29.47 46.59 27.87
CA THR A 309 29.65 48.00 27.48
C THR A 309 28.50 48.58 26.66
N ALA A 310 27.53 47.75 26.25
CA ALA A 310 26.38 48.15 25.43
C ALA A 310 25.06 47.71 26.07
N ASP A 311 23.95 48.36 25.71
CA ASP A 311 22.61 48.00 26.20
C ASP A 311 21.87 47.00 25.32
N ALA A 312 22.33 46.84 24.08
CA ALA A 312 21.81 45.86 23.14
C ALA A 312 22.92 45.25 22.28
N VAL A 313 22.66 44.05 21.75
CA VAL A 313 23.51 43.39 20.76
C VAL A 313 22.67 42.51 19.85
N TYR A 314 23.14 42.30 18.63
CA TYR A 314 22.55 41.32 17.73
C TYR A 314 23.55 40.22 17.33
N THR A 315 23.02 39.08 16.95
CA THR A 315 23.75 38.01 16.28
C THR A 315 22.98 37.56 15.05
N TYR A 316 23.73 37.27 13.98
CA TYR A 316 23.20 36.79 12.72
C TYR A 316 23.87 35.47 12.31
N ARG A 317 23.07 34.53 11.80
CA ARG A 317 23.57 33.31 11.15
C ARG A 317 22.91 33.07 9.80
N ALA A 318 23.72 32.76 8.81
CA ALA A 318 23.25 32.32 7.49
C ALA A 318 22.84 30.84 7.52
N ASP A 319 21.85 30.49 8.34
CA ASP A 319 21.22 29.17 8.39
C ASP A 319 19.71 29.30 8.64
N ASN A 320 18.94 28.23 8.47
CA ASN A 320 17.49 28.22 8.75
C ASN A 320 17.14 27.22 9.87
N ASP A 321 18.09 26.91 10.75
CA ASP A 321 17.87 25.97 11.85
C ASP A 321 17.66 26.71 13.18
N GLY A 322 16.48 26.52 13.78
CA GLY A 322 16.15 27.07 15.08
C GLY A 322 16.86 26.40 16.26
N GLN A 323 17.52 25.25 16.05
CA GLN A 323 18.26 24.55 17.11
C GLN A 323 19.37 25.41 17.71
N PHE A 324 20.09 26.17 16.89
CA PHE A 324 21.14 27.05 17.39
C PHE A 324 20.58 28.15 18.32
N PHE A 325 19.45 28.76 17.98
CA PHE A 325 18.84 29.79 18.85
C PHE A 325 18.40 29.23 20.20
N GLN A 326 17.86 28.01 20.20
CA GLN A 326 17.50 27.34 21.46
C GLN A 326 18.74 27.06 22.30
N ALA A 327 19.82 26.57 21.68
CA ALA A 327 21.09 26.34 22.37
C ALA A 327 21.67 27.67 22.90
N LEU A 328 21.76 28.70 22.05
CA LEU A 328 22.30 30.01 22.41
C LEU A 328 21.50 30.68 23.54
N GLN A 329 20.18 30.62 23.52
CA GLN A 329 19.36 31.16 24.61
C GLN A 329 19.67 30.46 25.95
N ARG A 330 19.82 29.12 25.94
CA ARG A 330 20.16 28.36 27.14
C ARG A 330 21.55 28.75 27.65
N GLU A 331 22.55 28.79 26.76
CA GLU A 331 23.92 29.15 27.14
C GLU A 331 24.03 30.61 27.59
N LEU A 332 23.35 31.56 26.96
CA LEU A 332 23.26 32.95 27.45
C LEU A 332 22.73 33.03 28.88
N THR A 333 21.68 32.26 29.18
CA THR A 333 21.11 32.21 30.53
C THR A 333 22.09 31.57 31.53
N THR A 334 22.73 30.47 31.15
CA THR A 334 23.71 29.77 31.98
C THR A 334 24.92 30.66 32.28
N HIS A 335 25.58 31.19 31.24
CA HIS A 335 26.78 32.01 31.38
C HIS A 335 26.50 33.32 32.12
N ALA A 336 25.34 33.96 31.87
CA ALA A 336 24.96 35.17 32.59
C ALA A 336 24.83 34.89 34.10
N LYS A 337 24.17 33.78 34.47
CA LYS A 337 24.07 33.36 35.88
C LYS A 337 25.44 33.07 36.49
N SER A 338 26.31 32.34 35.79
CA SER A 338 27.65 32.00 36.27
C SER A 338 28.55 33.22 36.52
N HIS A 339 28.33 34.32 35.79
CA HIS A 339 29.09 35.57 35.93
C HIS A 339 28.32 36.67 36.68
N ALA A 340 27.19 36.35 37.32
CA ALA A 340 26.31 37.30 37.98
C ALA A 340 25.91 38.51 37.09
N PHE A 341 25.80 38.28 35.78
CA PHE A 341 25.45 39.31 34.80
C PHE A 341 23.93 39.51 34.73
N GLN A 342 23.48 40.76 34.84
CA GLN A 342 22.05 41.14 34.79
C GLN A 342 21.52 41.16 33.35
N LEU A 343 21.43 39.98 32.72
CA LEU A 343 20.98 39.84 31.33
C LEU A 343 19.56 40.39 31.09
N ALA A 344 18.71 40.41 32.11
CA ALA A 344 17.34 40.93 32.01
C ALA A 344 17.27 42.45 31.73
N GLU A 345 18.34 43.19 32.03
CA GLU A 345 18.43 44.64 31.77
C GLU A 345 18.99 44.95 30.38
N LYS A 346 19.41 43.92 29.63
CA LYS A 346 20.07 44.04 28.33
C LYS A 346 19.21 43.43 27.24
N THR A 347 19.38 43.89 25.99
CA THR A 347 18.63 43.38 24.84
C THR A 347 19.48 42.53 23.91
N VAL A 348 19.02 41.33 23.56
CA VAL A 348 19.65 40.44 22.57
C VAL A 348 18.70 40.21 21.41
N VAL A 349 19.20 40.42 20.19
CA VAL A 349 18.49 40.12 18.94
C VAL A 349 19.20 38.96 18.24
N MET A 350 18.50 37.87 18.01
CA MET A 350 19.00 36.72 17.25
C MET A 350 18.22 36.65 15.93
N ILE A 351 18.90 36.74 14.79
CA ILE A 351 18.30 36.63 13.46
C ILE A 351 19.04 35.60 12.62
N ASN A 352 18.32 34.72 11.92
CA ASN A 352 18.93 33.76 11.02
C ASN A 352 18.13 33.66 9.73
N GLY A 353 18.77 33.10 8.71
CA GLY A 353 18.19 32.81 7.41
C GLY A 353 19.08 33.33 6.29
N GLU A 354 18.75 32.96 5.05
CA GLU A 354 19.61 33.27 3.91
C GLU A 354 18.80 33.53 2.65
N TYR A 355 18.94 34.74 2.10
CA TYR A 355 18.25 35.12 0.86
C TYR A 355 18.75 34.32 -0.36
N ALA A 356 20.06 34.07 -0.47
CA ALA A 356 20.69 33.49 -1.66
C ALA A 356 20.12 32.12 -2.04
N ASN A 357 19.78 31.29 -1.05
CA ASN A 357 19.19 29.97 -1.24
C ASN A 357 17.65 29.98 -1.21
N GLY A 358 17.03 31.16 -1.19
CA GLY A 358 15.58 31.33 -1.10
C GLY A 358 14.99 30.86 0.23
N LEU A 359 15.83 30.63 1.24
CA LEU A 359 15.42 30.14 2.54
C LEU A 359 14.92 31.30 3.39
N GLY A 360 13.81 31.03 4.10
CA GLY A 360 13.36 31.89 5.18
C GLY A 360 14.29 31.81 6.40
N GLY A 361 13.77 32.27 7.53
CA GLY A 361 14.52 32.32 8.76
C GLY A 361 13.65 32.54 9.98
N GLN A 362 14.29 32.88 11.08
CA GLN A 362 13.66 33.19 12.34
C GLN A 362 14.31 34.41 12.95
N VAL A 363 13.54 35.10 13.77
CA VAL A 363 14.04 36.16 14.62
C VAL A 363 13.53 35.97 16.02
N LYS A 364 14.40 36.24 16.99
CA LYS A 364 14.09 36.20 18.40
C LYS A 364 14.70 37.41 19.08
N ILE A 365 13.89 38.15 19.82
CA ILE A 365 14.34 39.30 20.59
C ILE A 365 14.05 39.02 22.07
N MET A 366 15.01 39.31 22.92
CA MET A 366 14.92 39.16 24.37
C MET A 366 15.45 40.42 25.04
N GLY A 367 14.74 40.96 26.04
CA GLY A 367 15.17 42.13 26.82
C GLY A 367 14.23 43.34 26.75
N PRO A 368 14.59 44.46 27.40
CA PRO A 368 13.69 45.59 27.62
C PRO A 368 13.32 46.36 26.35
N ARG A 369 14.18 46.38 25.31
CA ARG A 369 13.88 47.06 24.02
C ARG A 369 13.09 46.17 23.05
N CYS A 370 12.55 45.03 23.51
CA CYS A 370 11.92 44.03 22.65
C CYS A 370 10.76 44.58 21.82
N GLU A 371 9.85 45.35 22.41
CA GLU A 371 8.66 45.86 21.69
C GLU A 371 9.04 46.87 20.59
N GLU A 372 9.95 47.79 20.89
CA GLU A 372 10.50 48.77 19.92
C GLU A 372 11.17 48.06 18.75
N LEU A 373 12.08 47.12 19.02
CA LEU A 373 12.83 46.41 18.00
C LEU A 373 11.94 45.47 17.18
N ALA A 374 10.96 44.81 17.81
CA ALA A 374 10.00 43.97 17.10
C ALA A 374 9.11 44.78 16.16
N ALA A 375 8.67 45.98 16.57
CA ALA A 375 7.91 46.88 15.72
C ALA A 375 8.73 47.35 14.50
N LYS A 376 9.99 47.71 14.71
CA LYS A 376 10.89 48.10 13.62
C LYS A 376 11.18 46.94 12.67
N MET A 377 11.42 45.74 13.19
CA MET A 377 11.62 44.54 12.38
C MET A 377 10.40 44.20 11.53
N LYS A 378 9.17 44.38 12.04
CA LYS A 378 7.94 44.21 11.26
C LYS A 378 7.80 45.21 10.11
N GLN A 379 8.43 46.39 10.21
CA GLN A 379 8.47 47.36 9.11
C GLN A 379 9.51 46.99 8.06
N THR A 380 10.67 46.47 8.47
CA THR A 380 11.78 46.12 7.56
C THR A 380 11.62 44.73 6.93
N LEU A 381 10.94 43.81 7.61
CA LEU A 381 10.69 42.43 7.17
C LEU A 381 9.19 42.25 6.89
N SER A 382 8.77 42.43 5.64
CA SER A 382 7.35 42.47 5.25
C SER A 382 6.56 41.20 5.57
N ASN A 383 7.24 40.04 5.60
CA ASN A 383 6.61 38.72 5.73
C ASN A 383 6.83 38.05 7.09
N ILE A 384 7.35 38.77 8.09
CA ILE A 384 7.56 38.20 9.42
C ILE A 384 6.21 37.83 10.07
N LYS A 385 6.08 36.57 10.48
CA LYS A 385 4.92 36.03 11.20
C LYS A 385 5.35 35.65 12.60
N GLY A 386 4.82 36.34 13.59
CA GLY A 386 5.18 36.07 14.98
C GLY A 386 4.66 37.09 15.97
N GLY A 387 4.83 36.75 17.23
CA GLY A 387 4.31 37.48 18.36
C GLY A 387 5.25 37.39 19.56
N GLY A 388 5.00 38.26 20.51
CA GLY A 388 5.77 38.40 21.72
C GLY A 388 4.96 39.14 22.77
N LYS A 389 5.38 39.03 24.04
CA LYS A 389 4.80 39.78 25.14
C LYS A 389 5.91 40.26 26.06
N GLY A 390 5.92 41.55 26.38
CA GLY A 390 6.94 42.15 27.23
C GLY A 390 8.34 41.96 26.64
N ALA A 391 9.26 41.43 27.44
CA ALA A 391 10.67 41.31 27.09
C ALA A 391 11.02 40.14 26.13
N ASN A 392 10.06 39.55 25.43
CA ASN A 392 10.31 38.44 24.50
C ASN A 392 9.46 38.54 23.23
N PHE A 393 10.09 38.34 22.08
CA PHE A 393 9.44 38.22 20.77
C PHE A 393 10.06 37.09 19.97
N GLN A 394 9.22 36.34 19.24
CA GLN A 394 9.68 35.34 18.29
C GLN A 394 8.87 35.44 17.00
N GLY A 395 9.57 35.44 15.87
CA GLY A 395 8.98 35.48 14.54
C GLY A 395 9.65 34.50 13.59
N LYS A 396 8.83 33.92 12.71
CA LYS A 396 9.28 33.16 11.55
C LYS A 396 9.17 34.03 10.31
N ILE A 397 10.17 33.97 9.47
CA ILE A 397 10.26 34.69 8.20
C ILE A 397 10.16 33.60 7.13
N PRO A 398 9.01 33.42 6.45
CA PRO A 398 8.85 32.35 5.47
C PRO A 398 9.86 32.45 4.31
N LYS A 399 10.18 33.68 3.91
CA LYS A 399 11.16 34.01 2.88
C LYS A 399 11.58 35.48 3.03
N TYR A 400 12.86 35.77 2.83
CA TYR A 400 13.36 37.14 2.70
C TYR A 400 13.09 37.69 1.29
N LEU A 401 12.63 38.93 1.19
CA LEU A 401 12.60 39.65 -0.09
C LEU A 401 13.95 40.32 -0.36
N LYS A 402 14.16 40.71 -1.62
CA LYS A 402 15.43 41.31 -2.07
C LYS A 402 15.78 42.55 -1.23
N GLY A 403 16.94 42.53 -0.60
CA GLY A 403 17.45 43.66 0.19
C GLY A 403 16.90 43.76 1.61
N GLU A 404 15.90 42.96 2.00
CA GLU A 404 15.31 43.03 3.34
C GLU A 404 16.27 42.55 4.43
N LEU A 405 16.99 41.45 4.17
CA LEU A 405 17.96 40.90 5.12
C LEU A 405 19.14 41.85 5.28
N GLU A 406 19.71 42.35 4.18
CA GLU A 406 20.83 43.27 4.18
C GLU A 406 20.46 44.59 4.87
N ALA A 407 19.28 45.15 4.59
CA ALA A 407 18.78 46.36 5.25
C ALA A 407 18.56 46.13 6.76
N THR A 408 18.03 44.97 7.14
CA THR A 408 17.84 44.62 8.56
C THR A 408 19.18 44.49 9.27
N LEU A 409 20.15 43.79 8.70
CA LEU A 409 21.48 43.63 9.29
C LEU A 409 22.23 44.96 9.38
N ALA A 410 22.17 45.81 8.36
CA ALA A 410 22.76 47.15 8.38
C ALA A 410 22.14 48.02 9.48
N TRP A 411 20.83 47.96 9.67
CA TRP A 411 20.17 48.66 10.78
C TRP A 411 20.60 48.13 12.15
N LEU A 412 20.68 46.80 12.31
CA LEU A 412 21.09 46.17 13.57
C LEU A 412 22.55 46.47 13.95
N GLN A 413 23.42 46.85 13.02
CA GLN A 413 24.79 47.28 13.33
C GLN A 413 24.87 48.55 14.17
N HIS A 414 23.79 49.34 14.23
CA HIS A 414 23.72 50.59 14.99
C HIS A 414 22.99 50.45 16.34
N LEU A 415 22.79 49.21 16.83
CA LEU A 415 22.00 48.88 18.02
C LEU A 415 22.57 49.36 19.36
#